data_AF-J9FHZ9-F1
#
_entry.id   AF-J9FHZ9-F1
#
_cell.length_a   1.000
_cell.length_b   1.000
_cell.length_c   1.000
_cell.angle_alpha   90.00
_cell.angle_beta   90.00
_cell.angle_gamma   90.00
#
_symmetry.space_group_name_H-M   'P 1'
#
loop_
_entity.id
_entity.type
_entity.pdbx_description
1 polymer ?
#
loop_
_entity_poly.entity_id
_entity_poly.type
_entity_poly.pdbx_seq_one_letter_code
_entity_poly.pdbx_strand_id
1 'polypeptide(L)'
;KRSAEVYPDDYKINVEALEKVQPKDLTASEISVRLGATWLPQEIVEQFMFEFLDTPRYAQWNIKAHFSHYTGEWNIEGKSYDRANVKAYSTYGTSRINAYKIIEETLNLKDVRIFDYIEDDEGKKKAVLNKKETAIAQAKQELIKQGFQDWIWADPARREKLCKLYNEKFNSIRPREYDGSHITFNGMNPEIELREHQRNAVAHILYGGNTLLA
;
A
#
# COMPACT_ATOMS: atom_id res chain seq x y z
N LYS A 1 -1.76 -25.44 10.16
CA LYS A 1 -0.47 -26.15 10.37
C LYS A 1 0.12 -26.40 8.99
N ARG A 2 1.39 -26.06 8.75
CA ARG A 2 2.00 -26.26 7.43
C ARG A 2 2.20 -27.76 7.24
N SER A 3 1.79 -28.35 6.12
CA SER A 3 1.87 -29.82 5.93
C SER A 3 3.30 -30.37 6.07
N ALA A 4 4.31 -29.54 5.76
CA ALA A 4 5.72 -29.85 5.96
C ALA A 4 6.15 -30.01 7.44
N GLU A 5 5.42 -29.42 8.39
CA GLU A 5 5.67 -29.62 9.84
C GLU A 5 5.13 -30.97 10.33
N VAL A 6 4.20 -31.57 9.58
CA VAL A 6 3.52 -32.82 9.95
C VAL A 6 4.19 -34.02 9.29
N TYR A 7 4.74 -33.86 8.07
CA TYR A 7 5.48 -34.90 7.34
C TYR A 7 6.79 -34.33 6.76
N PRO A 8 7.84 -34.19 7.58
CA PRO A 8 9.09 -33.55 7.19
C PRO A 8 9.81 -34.27 6.05
N ASP A 9 9.82 -35.61 6.07
CA ASP A 9 10.55 -36.43 5.10
C ASP A 9 9.91 -36.41 3.70
N ASP A 10 8.58 -36.31 3.61
CA ASP A 10 7.85 -36.33 2.34
C ASP A 10 7.87 -34.97 1.62
N TYR A 11 7.99 -33.87 2.36
CA TYR A 11 7.89 -32.51 1.80
C TYR A 11 9.21 -31.75 1.75
N LYS A 12 10.32 -32.29 2.27
CA LYS A 12 11.63 -31.59 2.26
C LYS A 12 12.07 -31.15 0.86
N ILE A 13 11.94 -32.04 -0.13
CA ILE A 13 12.27 -31.75 -1.53
C ILE A 13 11.40 -30.61 -2.08
N ASN A 14 10.11 -30.62 -1.73
CA ASN A 14 9.17 -29.59 -2.15
C ASN A 14 9.47 -28.25 -1.49
N VAL A 15 9.84 -28.24 -0.21
CA VAL A 15 10.25 -27.03 0.52
C VAL A 15 11.51 -26.43 -0.11
N GLU A 16 12.55 -27.22 -0.33
CA GLU A 16 13.79 -26.75 -0.96
C GLU A 16 13.56 -26.22 -2.40
N ALA A 17 12.67 -26.87 -3.16
CA ALA A 17 12.29 -26.39 -4.48
C ALA A 17 11.50 -25.08 -4.42
N LEU A 18 10.56 -24.95 -3.47
CA LEU A 18 9.75 -23.76 -3.27
C LEU A 18 10.56 -22.56 -2.76
N GLU A 19 11.54 -22.78 -1.88
CA GLU A 19 12.45 -21.73 -1.40
C GLU A 19 13.27 -21.12 -2.53
N LYS A 20 13.77 -21.93 -3.47
CA LYS A 20 14.53 -21.45 -4.64
C LYS A 20 13.72 -20.60 -5.60
N VAL A 21 12.39 -20.76 -5.61
CA VAL A 21 11.50 -20.04 -6.52
C VAL A 21 10.75 -18.89 -5.84
N GLN A 22 11.07 -18.54 -4.59
CA GLN A 22 10.51 -17.33 -3.97
C GLN A 22 11.01 -16.09 -4.71
N PRO A 23 10.13 -15.10 -4.98
CA PRO A 23 10.56 -13.86 -5.58
C PRO A 23 11.49 -13.09 -4.64
N LYS A 24 12.41 -12.32 -5.22
CA LYS A 24 13.31 -11.46 -4.44
C LYS A 24 12.49 -10.41 -3.71
N ASP A 25 12.79 -10.20 -2.43
CA ASP A 25 12.14 -9.15 -1.64
C ASP A 25 12.38 -7.77 -2.25
N LEU A 26 11.29 -7.03 -2.38
CA LEU A 26 11.29 -5.62 -2.77
C LEU A 26 11.78 -4.77 -1.60
N THR A 27 12.66 -3.83 -1.91
CA THR A 27 13.19 -2.85 -0.96
C THR A 27 12.22 -1.68 -0.77
N ALA A 28 12.42 -0.89 0.29
CA ALA A 28 11.60 0.30 0.55
C ALA A 28 11.56 1.29 -0.63
N SER A 29 12.67 1.43 -1.37
CA SER A 29 12.75 2.27 -2.56
C SER A 29 11.91 1.77 -3.73
N GLU A 30 11.59 0.48 -3.76
CA GLU A 30 10.77 -0.15 -4.81
C GLU A 30 9.28 -0.16 -4.44
N ILE A 31 8.93 0.19 -3.19
CA ILE A 31 7.56 0.16 -2.68
C ILE A 31 7.02 1.58 -2.60
N SER A 32 6.00 1.89 -3.41
CA SER A 32 5.25 3.15 -3.31
C SER A 32 4.02 2.96 -2.41
N VAL A 33 3.95 3.73 -1.31
CA VAL A 33 2.85 3.65 -0.34
C VAL A 33 2.06 4.94 -0.36
N ARG A 34 0.76 4.86 -0.63
CA ARG A 34 -0.13 6.03 -0.54
C ARG A 34 -0.88 6.03 0.79
N LEU A 35 -1.15 7.22 1.33
CA LEU A 35 -2.06 7.36 2.46
C LEU A 35 -3.46 6.89 2.02
N GLY A 36 -3.99 5.87 2.68
CA GLY A 36 -5.22 5.15 2.27
C GLY A 36 -4.97 3.77 1.64
N ALA A 37 -3.72 3.31 1.57
CA ALA A 37 -3.43 1.93 1.17
C ALA A 37 -4.03 0.93 2.18
N THR A 38 -4.92 0.06 1.72
CA THR A 38 -5.73 -0.86 2.55
C THR A 38 -4.91 -1.93 3.28
N TRP A 39 -3.66 -2.15 2.87
CA TRP A 39 -2.77 -3.10 3.52
C TRP A 39 -2.03 -2.52 4.73
N LEU A 40 -2.08 -1.19 4.90
CA LEU A 40 -1.44 -0.51 6.02
C LEU A 40 -2.13 -0.88 7.33
N PRO A 41 -1.36 -1.27 8.37
CA PRO A 41 -1.91 -1.49 9.69
C PRO A 41 -2.50 -0.19 10.27
N GLN A 42 -3.55 -0.34 11.07
CA GLN A 42 -4.20 0.78 11.78
C GLN A 42 -3.22 1.56 12.64
N GLU A 43 -2.31 0.86 13.32
CA GLU A 43 -1.34 1.46 14.24
C GLU A 43 -0.38 2.41 13.50
N ILE A 44 -0.06 2.12 12.23
CA ILE A 44 0.81 2.98 11.42
C ILE A 44 0.08 4.27 11.04
N VAL A 45 -1.21 4.18 10.74
CA VAL A 45 -2.05 5.35 10.43
C VAL A 45 -2.22 6.24 11.67
N GLU A 46 -2.48 5.64 12.83
CA GLU A 46 -2.58 6.35 14.11
C GLU A 46 -1.25 7.01 14.49
N GLN A 47 -0.15 6.27 14.38
CA GLN A 47 1.19 6.79 14.66
C GLN A 47 1.53 7.98 13.75
N PHE A 48 1.27 7.88 12.44
CA PHE A 48 1.45 8.99 11.51
C PHE A 48 0.66 10.21 11.94
N MET A 49 -0.64 10.03 12.18
CA MET A 49 -1.53 11.12 12.54
C MET A 49 -1.07 11.83 13.83
N PHE A 50 -0.64 11.07 14.84
CA PHE A 50 -0.21 11.65 16.11
C PHE A 50 1.14 12.35 16.02
N GLU A 51 2.12 11.76 15.33
CA GLU A 51 3.45 12.36 15.15
C GLU A 51 3.39 13.57 14.20
N PHE A 52 2.62 13.49 13.12
CA PHE A 52 2.53 14.57 12.15
C PHE A 52 1.86 15.82 12.72
N LEU A 53 0.83 15.64 13.54
CA LEU A 53 0.09 16.74 14.17
C LEU A 53 0.64 17.15 15.55
N ASP A 54 1.66 16.48 16.08
CA ASP A 54 2.09 16.60 17.49
C ASP A 54 0.91 16.47 18.47
N THR A 55 0.08 15.44 18.28
CA THR A 55 -1.13 15.26 19.09
C THR A 55 -0.75 14.99 20.55
N PRO A 56 -1.23 15.78 21.54
CA PRO A 56 -0.91 15.56 22.94
C PRO A 56 -1.36 14.20 23.46
N ARG A 57 -0.61 13.60 24.40
CA ARG A 57 -0.93 12.26 24.94
C ARG A 57 -2.36 12.16 25.49
N TYR A 58 -2.91 13.20 26.12
CA TYR A 58 -4.29 13.16 26.65
C TYR A 58 -5.34 13.04 25.53
N ALA A 59 -5.04 13.55 24.33
CA ALA A 59 -5.94 13.49 23.18
C ALA A 59 -5.81 12.16 22.42
N GLN A 60 -4.61 11.56 22.41
CA GLN A 60 -4.36 10.25 21.77
C GLN A 60 -5.25 9.13 22.30
N TRP A 61 -5.66 9.18 23.58
CA TRP A 61 -6.59 8.19 24.15
C TRP A 61 -8.01 8.25 23.55
N ASN A 62 -8.41 9.43 23.07
CA ASN A 62 -9.77 9.72 22.61
C ASN A 62 -9.88 9.77 21.08
N ILE A 63 -8.75 9.90 20.38
CA ILE A 63 -8.70 9.92 18.91
C ILE A 63 -8.25 8.54 18.45
N LYS A 64 -9.04 7.89 17.60
CA LYS A 64 -8.75 6.54 17.09
C LYS A 64 -9.07 6.47 15.62
N ALA A 65 -8.25 5.77 14.84
CA ALA A 65 -8.52 5.53 13.42
C ALA A 65 -9.07 4.12 13.27
N HIS A 66 -10.27 3.93 12.74
CA HIS A 66 -10.88 2.62 12.54
C HIS A 66 -10.95 2.28 11.06
N PHE A 67 -10.59 1.04 10.71
CA PHE A 67 -10.75 0.51 9.36
C PHE A 67 -11.87 -0.52 9.31
N SER A 68 -12.91 -0.23 8.52
CA SER A 68 -14.01 -1.16 8.26
C SER A 68 -13.64 -2.10 7.13
N HIS A 69 -13.39 -3.37 7.45
CA HIS A 69 -13.07 -4.40 6.45
C HIS A 69 -14.25 -4.73 5.53
N TYR A 70 -15.49 -4.44 5.96
CA TYR A 70 -16.69 -4.70 5.17
C TYR A 70 -16.94 -3.62 4.12
N THR A 71 -16.75 -2.34 4.48
CA THR A 71 -16.97 -1.21 3.57
C THR A 71 -15.69 -0.73 2.89
N GLY A 72 -14.52 -1.12 3.39
CA GLY A 72 -13.22 -0.62 2.94
C GLY A 72 -12.96 0.84 3.33
N GLU A 73 -13.72 1.38 4.28
CA GLU A 73 -13.66 2.79 4.66
C GLU A 73 -12.90 3.00 5.98
N TRP A 74 -12.21 4.14 6.04
CA TRP A 74 -11.57 4.65 7.24
C TRP A 74 -12.45 5.65 7.97
N ASN A 75 -12.50 5.57 9.29
CA ASN A 75 -13.14 6.57 10.13
C ASN A 75 -12.17 7.03 11.22
N ILE A 76 -12.11 8.33 11.47
CA ILE A 76 -11.35 8.86 12.62
C ILE A 76 -12.35 9.32 13.69
N GLU A 77 -12.33 8.68 14.85
CA GLU A 77 -13.11 9.08 16.01
C GLU A 77 -12.43 10.23 16.77
N GLY A 78 -13.21 11.00 17.52
CA GLY A 78 -12.66 12.00 18.42
C GLY A 78 -11.98 13.21 17.76
N LYS A 79 -12.20 13.47 16.46
CA LYS A 79 -11.55 14.55 15.67
C LYS A 79 -11.54 15.95 16.31
N SER A 80 -12.45 16.21 17.25
CA SER A 80 -12.61 17.48 17.98
C SER A 80 -11.92 17.52 19.35
N TYR A 81 -11.32 16.43 19.83
CA TYR A 81 -10.69 16.41 21.15
C TYR A 81 -9.43 17.29 21.21
N ASP A 82 -8.72 17.42 20.10
CA ASP A 82 -7.49 18.22 20.02
C ASP A 82 -7.71 19.63 19.45
N ARG A 83 -8.74 20.33 19.96
CA ARG A 83 -9.15 21.67 19.49
C ARG A 83 -8.12 22.77 19.71
N ALA A 84 -7.26 22.63 20.71
CA ALA A 84 -6.24 23.63 21.03
C ALA A 84 -5.00 23.50 20.14
N ASN A 85 -4.89 22.45 19.32
CA ASN A 85 -3.71 22.19 18.52
C ASN A 85 -3.70 23.04 17.24
N VAL A 86 -2.74 23.97 17.19
CA VAL A 86 -2.50 24.88 16.06
C VAL A 86 -2.12 24.11 14.78
N LYS A 87 -1.39 23.00 14.89
CA LYS A 87 -1.06 22.17 13.71
C LYS A 87 -2.32 21.58 13.09
N ALA A 88 -3.21 21.06 13.92
CA ALA A 88 -4.46 20.44 13.47
C ALA A 88 -5.48 21.44 12.91
N TYR A 89 -5.54 22.68 13.44
CA TYR A 89 -6.57 23.66 13.06
C TYR A 89 -6.08 24.78 12.12
N SER A 90 -4.79 25.09 12.10
CA SER A 90 -4.24 26.21 11.32
C SER A 90 -3.17 25.78 10.32
N THR A 91 -2.21 24.94 10.73
CA THR A 91 -1.09 24.56 9.85
C THR A 91 -1.52 23.59 8.76
N TYR A 92 -2.19 22.50 9.16
CA TYR A 92 -2.67 21.44 8.25
C TYR A 92 -4.20 21.36 8.18
N GLY A 93 -4.90 22.14 9.01
CA GLY A 93 -6.33 22.37 8.90
C GLY A 93 -6.66 23.67 8.19
N THR A 94 -7.96 23.95 8.11
CA THR A 94 -8.52 25.24 7.71
C THR A 94 -9.50 25.71 8.79
N SER A 95 -10.01 26.94 8.66
CA SER A 95 -11.07 27.45 9.53
C SER A 95 -12.37 26.63 9.45
N ARG A 96 -12.58 25.88 8.37
CA ARG A 96 -13.79 25.11 8.10
C ARG A 96 -13.66 23.63 8.49
N ILE A 97 -12.48 23.04 8.35
CA ILE A 97 -12.22 21.62 8.62
C ILE A 97 -10.85 21.44 9.25
N ASN A 98 -10.74 20.56 10.24
CA ASN A 98 -9.45 20.27 10.86
C ASN A 98 -8.65 19.22 10.08
N ALA A 99 -7.36 19.10 10.41
CA ALA A 99 -6.45 18.17 9.76
C ALA A 99 -6.89 16.71 9.94
N TYR A 100 -7.47 16.32 11.10
CA TYR A 100 -8.01 14.98 11.31
C TYR A 100 -9.10 14.62 10.29
N LYS A 101 -9.98 15.58 9.95
CA LYS A 101 -11.00 15.38 8.92
C LYS A 101 -10.37 15.27 7.53
N ILE A 102 -9.36 16.08 7.22
CA ILE A 102 -8.63 16.00 5.96
C ILE A 102 -7.91 14.65 5.82
N ILE A 103 -7.28 14.16 6.89
CA ILE A 103 -6.63 12.84 6.94
C ILE A 103 -7.67 11.74 6.70
N GLU A 104 -8.83 11.80 7.35
CA GLU A 104 -9.92 10.82 7.11
C GLU A 104 -10.35 10.77 5.64
N GLU A 105 -10.59 11.92 5.00
CA GLU A 105 -10.96 11.94 3.57
C GLU A 105 -9.81 11.39 2.70
N THR A 106 -8.57 11.70 3.06
CA THR A 106 -7.39 11.21 2.33
C THR A 106 -7.20 9.70 2.45
N LEU A 107 -7.44 9.15 3.65
CA LEU A 107 -7.42 7.70 3.89
C LEU A 107 -8.48 6.97 3.05
N ASN A 108 -9.60 7.64 2.76
CA ASN A 108 -10.66 7.13 1.89
C ASN A 108 -10.45 7.47 0.40
N LEU A 109 -9.26 7.97 0.03
CA LEU A 109 -8.93 8.40 -1.35
C LEU A 109 -9.91 9.43 -1.92
N LYS A 110 -10.51 10.27 -1.06
CA LYS A 110 -11.46 11.32 -1.44
C LYS A 110 -10.75 12.67 -1.46
N ASP A 111 -11.05 13.48 -2.47
CA ASP A 111 -10.63 14.89 -2.49
C ASP A 111 -11.48 15.68 -1.50
N VAL A 112 -10.81 16.50 -0.69
CA VAL A 112 -11.49 17.34 0.27
C VAL A 112 -12.29 18.43 -0.45
N ARG A 113 -13.58 18.57 -0.12
CA ARG A 113 -14.49 19.57 -0.69
C ARG A 113 -15.23 20.31 0.41
N ILE A 114 -15.28 21.63 0.31
CA ILE A 114 -15.95 22.50 1.28
C ILE A 114 -17.19 23.10 0.63
N PHE A 115 -18.33 22.92 1.28
CA PHE A 115 -19.61 23.47 0.86
C PHE A 115 -20.08 24.54 1.85
N ASP A 116 -20.54 25.67 1.32
CA ASP A 116 -21.31 26.65 2.07
C ASP A 116 -22.80 26.37 1.89
N TYR A 117 -23.59 26.68 2.91
CA TYR A 117 -25.04 26.51 2.86
C TYR A 117 -25.69 27.89 2.76
N ILE A 118 -26.40 28.13 1.67
CA ILE A 118 -27.16 29.37 1.43
C ILE A 118 -28.64 29.03 1.55
N GLU A 119 -29.41 29.83 2.28
CA GLU A 119 -30.86 29.71 2.34
C GLU A 119 -31.48 30.36 1.10
N ASP A 120 -32.33 29.62 0.40
CA ASP A 120 -33.15 30.13 -0.70
C ASP A 120 -34.36 30.92 -0.16
N ASP A 121 -35.07 31.65 -1.02
CA ASP A 121 -36.25 32.46 -0.63
C ASP A 121 -37.39 31.61 -0.02
N GLU A 122 -37.37 30.28 -0.22
CA GLU A 122 -38.28 29.31 0.39
C GLU A 122 -37.76 28.69 1.72
N GLY A 123 -36.65 29.19 2.27
CA GLY A 123 -36.04 28.69 3.52
C GLY A 123 -35.29 27.36 3.39
N LYS A 124 -35.07 26.87 2.15
CA LYS A 124 -34.36 25.62 1.89
C LYS A 124 -32.85 25.86 1.78
N LYS A 125 -32.05 25.12 2.56
CA LYS A 125 -30.58 25.22 2.53
C LYS A 125 -30.01 24.50 1.31
N LYS A 126 -29.38 25.25 0.40
CA LYS A 126 -28.67 24.72 -0.77
C LYS A 126 -27.16 24.68 -0.50
N ALA A 127 -26.54 23.51 -0.69
CA ALA A 127 -25.10 23.35 -0.60
C ALA A 127 -24.44 23.88 -1.89
N VAL A 128 -23.60 24.91 -1.75
CA VAL A 128 -22.83 25.51 -2.83
C VAL A 128 -21.35 25.26 -2.56
N LEU A 129 -20.64 24.69 -3.54
CA LEU A 129 -19.21 24.42 -3.41
C LEU A 129 -18.43 25.73 -3.27
N ASN A 130 -17.74 25.89 -2.15
CA ASN A 130 -16.83 27.01 -1.95
C ASN A 130 -15.50 26.68 -2.63
N LYS A 131 -15.31 27.18 -3.85
CA LYS A 131 -14.09 26.93 -4.65
C LYS A 131 -12.82 27.41 -3.95
N LYS A 132 -12.87 28.55 -3.25
CA LYS A 132 -11.71 29.15 -2.59
C LYS A 132 -11.26 28.31 -1.39
N GLU A 133 -12.18 28.02 -0.48
CA GLU A 133 -11.90 27.19 0.70
C GLU A 133 -11.54 25.76 0.30
N THR A 134 -12.21 25.20 -0.70
CA THR A 134 -11.87 23.88 -1.25
C THR A 134 -10.43 23.84 -1.78
N ALA A 135 -9.99 24.84 -2.54
CA ALA A 135 -8.62 24.90 -3.04
C ALA A 135 -7.60 24.97 -1.89
N ILE A 136 -7.89 25.76 -0.85
CA ILE A 136 -7.02 25.84 0.35
C ILE A 136 -6.95 24.48 1.05
N ALA A 137 -8.09 23.83 1.25
CA ALA A 137 -8.17 22.52 1.89
C ALA A 137 -7.44 21.42 1.10
N GLN A 138 -7.57 21.43 -0.23
CA GLN A 138 -6.82 20.52 -1.11
C GLN A 138 -5.31 20.78 -1.05
N ALA A 139 -4.88 22.04 -0.99
CA ALA A 139 -3.47 22.35 -0.79
C ALA A 139 -2.95 21.79 0.56
N LYS A 140 -3.73 21.87 1.63
CA LYS A 140 -3.39 21.23 2.92
C LYS A 140 -3.37 19.70 2.83
N GLN A 141 -4.31 19.13 2.08
CA GLN A 141 -4.36 17.69 1.81
C GLN A 141 -3.08 17.20 1.13
N GLU A 142 -2.57 17.94 0.13
CA GLU A 142 -1.31 17.60 -0.53
C GLU A 142 -0.10 17.70 0.41
N LEU A 143 -0.06 18.69 1.30
CA LEU A 143 1.00 18.78 2.33
C LEU A 143 0.98 17.57 3.27
N ILE A 144 -0.20 17.08 3.64
CA ILE A 144 -0.35 15.87 4.47
C ILE A 144 0.14 14.64 3.69
N LYS A 145 -0.22 14.51 2.41
CA LYS A 145 0.24 13.40 1.56
C LYS A 145 1.76 13.39 1.42
N GLN A 146 2.37 14.55 1.20
CA GLN A 146 3.83 14.70 1.12
C GLN A 146 4.49 14.35 2.46
N GLY A 147 3.99 14.91 3.56
CA GLY A 147 4.46 14.60 4.90
C GLY A 147 4.38 13.11 5.23
N PHE A 148 3.35 12.41 4.74
CA PHE A 148 3.24 10.95 4.88
C PHE A 148 4.32 10.21 4.07
N GLN A 149 4.64 10.62 2.84
CA GLN A 149 5.70 10.00 2.04
C GLN A 149 7.06 10.12 2.71
N ASP A 150 7.37 11.29 3.26
CA ASP A 150 8.64 11.53 3.94
C ASP A 150 8.69 10.74 5.25
N TRP A 151 7.56 10.70 5.96
CA TRP A 151 7.46 10.02 7.23
C TRP A 151 7.53 8.50 7.08
N ILE A 152 6.75 7.87 6.20
CA ILE A 152 6.53 6.41 6.19
C ILE A 152 7.82 5.58 6.21
N TRP A 153 8.86 6.06 5.52
CA TRP A 153 10.16 5.41 5.43
C TRP A 153 11.25 5.99 6.34
N ALA A 154 11.00 7.07 7.07
CA ALA A 154 12.00 7.75 7.89
C ALA A 154 12.55 6.87 9.03
N ASP A 155 11.68 6.12 9.70
CA ASP A 155 12.07 5.22 10.79
C ASP A 155 12.52 3.85 10.27
N PRO A 156 13.75 3.37 10.60
CA PRO A 156 14.27 2.10 10.11
C PRO A 156 13.43 0.88 10.54
N ALA A 157 12.91 0.87 11.77
CA ALA A 157 12.14 -0.26 12.30
C ALA A 157 10.76 -0.35 11.62
N ARG A 158 10.09 0.78 11.43
CA ARG A 158 8.86 0.89 10.64
C ARG A 158 9.08 0.46 9.20
N ARG A 159 10.17 0.93 8.58
CA ARG A 159 10.54 0.58 7.20
C ARG A 159 10.66 -0.93 7.02
N GLU A 160 11.45 -1.58 7.87
CA GLU A 160 11.64 -3.04 7.82
C GLU A 160 10.31 -3.79 7.98
N LYS A 161 9.49 -3.40 8.97
CA LYS A 161 8.18 -4.00 9.22
C LYS A 161 7.24 -3.88 8.02
N LEU A 162 7.20 -2.71 7.38
CA LEU A 162 6.33 -2.46 6.22
C LEU A 162 6.83 -3.17 4.96
N CYS A 163 8.14 -3.20 4.71
CA CYS A 163 8.72 -3.97 3.61
C CYS A 163 8.38 -5.45 3.73
N LYS A 164 8.54 -6.03 4.92
CA LYS A 164 8.18 -7.42 5.17
C LYS A 164 6.69 -7.68 4.93
N LEU A 165 5.83 -6.84 5.50
CA LEU A 165 4.37 -6.96 5.33
C LEU A 165 3.95 -6.86 3.86
N TYR A 166 4.58 -5.97 3.08
CA TYR A 166 4.31 -5.81 1.67
C TYR A 166 4.74 -7.04 0.87
N ASN A 167 5.96 -7.54 1.10
CA ASN A 167 6.46 -8.73 0.41
C ASN A 167 5.61 -9.97 0.73
N GLU A 168 5.24 -10.17 1.98
CA GLU A 168 4.37 -11.29 2.39
C GLU A 168 2.98 -11.24 1.74
N LYS A 169 2.41 -10.05 1.52
CA LYS A 169 1.06 -9.89 0.95
C LYS A 169 1.04 -9.86 -0.58
N PHE A 170 2.02 -9.22 -1.21
CA PHE A 170 1.96 -8.86 -2.62
C PHE A 170 3.11 -9.42 -3.46
N ASN A 171 4.27 -9.72 -2.86
CA ASN A 171 5.39 -10.27 -3.62
C ASN A 171 5.23 -11.78 -3.81
N SER A 172 4.32 -12.15 -4.70
CA SER A 172 3.97 -13.55 -4.98
C SER A 172 4.09 -13.93 -6.46
N ILE A 173 4.49 -12.99 -7.33
CA ILE A 173 4.59 -13.22 -8.77
C ILE A 173 6.08 -13.32 -9.15
N ARG A 174 6.51 -14.52 -9.54
CA ARG A 174 7.79 -14.75 -10.19
C ARG A 174 7.55 -15.08 -11.68
N PRO A 175 8.15 -14.34 -12.63
CA PRO A 175 8.11 -14.72 -14.03
C PRO A 175 8.62 -16.15 -14.23
N ARG A 176 7.96 -16.90 -15.12
CA ARG A 176 8.36 -18.28 -15.39
C ARG A 176 9.66 -18.28 -16.18
N GLU A 177 10.69 -18.86 -15.59
CA GLU A 177 11.93 -19.21 -16.29
C GLU A 177 11.78 -20.62 -16.84
N TYR A 178 12.14 -20.81 -18.12
CA TYR A 178 12.09 -22.10 -18.79
C TYR A 178 13.49 -22.67 -18.86
N ASP A 179 13.74 -23.74 -18.11
CA ASP A 179 14.95 -24.55 -18.24
C ASP A 179 14.67 -25.73 -19.18
N GLY A 180 15.48 -25.87 -20.22
CA GLY A 180 15.43 -26.99 -21.17
C GLY A 180 16.57 -27.98 -21.01
N SER A 181 17.37 -27.87 -19.95
CA SER A 181 18.53 -28.73 -19.68
C SER A 181 18.17 -30.21 -19.59
N HIS A 182 16.96 -30.54 -19.13
CA HIS A 182 16.44 -31.91 -19.02
C HIS A 182 15.85 -32.46 -20.32
N ILE A 183 15.75 -31.65 -21.38
CA ILE A 183 15.19 -32.07 -22.66
C ILE A 183 16.26 -32.84 -23.44
N THR A 184 16.01 -34.13 -23.67
CA THR A 184 16.87 -34.97 -24.51
C THR A 184 16.42 -34.93 -25.96
N PHE A 185 17.30 -34.48 -26.86
CA PHE A 185 17.03 -34.36 -28.29
C PHE A 185 17.40 -35.65 -29.03
N ASN A 186 16.54 -36.66 -28.94
CA ASN A 186 16.74 -37.94 -29.61
C ASN A 186 16.65 -37.78 -31.14
N GLY A 187 17.68 -38.21 -31.87
CA GLY A 187 17.76 -38.09 -33.34
C GLY A 187 18.47 -36.82 -33.85
N MET A 188 19.04 -36.01 -32.95
CA MET A 188 19.89 -34.88 -33.31
C MET A 188 21.33 -35.35 -33.63
N ASN A 189 22.01 -34.66 -34.55
CA ASN A 189 23.40 -34.96 -34.88
C ASN A 189 24.29 -34.82 -33.63
N PRO A 190 25.06 -35.86 -33.24
CA PRO A 190 25.94 -35.83 -32.05
C PRO A 190 27.01 -34.73 -32.08
N GLU A 191 27.37 -34.22 -33.25
CA GLU A 191 28.38 -33.15 -33.38
C GLU A 191 27.83 -31.74 -33.05
N ILE A 192 26.51 -31.59 -32.87
CA ILE A 192 25.88 -30.29 -32.62
C ILE A 192 25.31 -30.25 -31.20
N GLU A 193 25.97 -29.48 -30.34
CA GLU A 193 25.47 -29.17 -29.00
C GLU A 193 24.68 -27.86 -29.00
N LEU A 194 23.41 -27.93 -28.57
CA LEU A 194 22.57 -26.73 -28.40
C LEU A 194 23.07 -25.88 -27.23
N ARG A 195 23.17 -24.58 -27.47
CA ARG A 195 23.47 -23.60 -26.41
C ARG A 195 22.32 -23.55 -25.42
N GLU A 196 22.62 -23.15 -24.19
CA GLU A 196 21.65 -23.09 -23.09
C GLU A 196 20.37 -22.33 -23.46
N HIS A 197 20.49 -21.13 -24.05
CA HIS A 197 19.33 -20.34 -24.48
C HIS A 197 18.48 -21.03 -25.55
N GLN A 198 19.07 -21.86 -26.42
CA GLN A 198 18.32 -22.60 -27.45
C GLN A 198 17.50 -23.73 -26.84
N ARG A 199 18.07 -24.42 -25.84
CA ARG A 199 17.34 -25.43 -25.06
C ARG A 199 16.20 -24.80 -24.26
N ASN A 200 16.46 -23.65 -23.63
CA ASN A 200 15.48 -22.90 -22.87
C ASN A 200 14.36 -22.34 -23.77
N ALA A 201 14.67 -21.93 -25.00
CA ALA A 201 13.68 -21.54 -25.99
C ALA A 201 12.78 -22.72 -26.41
N VAL A 202 13.33 -23.93 -26.58
CA VAL A 202 12.53 -25.14 -26.84
C VAL A 202 11.64 -25.47 -25.64
N ALA A 203 12.16 -25.39 -24.41
CA ALA A 203 11.35 -25.55 -23.20
C ALA A 203 10.23 -24.51 -23.11
N HIS A 204 10.51 -23.26 -23.51
CA HIS A 204 9.52 -22.20 -23.56
C HIS A 204 8.39 -22.51 -24.55
N ILE A 205 8.72 -23.02 -25.74
CA ILE A 205 7.70 -23.44 -26.72
C ILE A 205 6.87 -24.63 -26.20
N LEU A 206 7.53 -25.63 -25.62
CA LEU A 206 6.88 -26.86 -25.15
C LEU A 206 5.94 -26.61 -23.95
N TYR A 207 6.33 -25.72 -23.04
CA TYR A 207 5.60 -25.50 -21.78
C TYR A 207 4.82 -24.18 -21.73
N GLY A 208 5.16 -23.20 -22.56
CA GLY A 208 4.63 -21.84 -22.53
C GLY A 208 3.55 -21.53 -23.56
N GLY A 209 3.32 -22.41 -24.54
CA GLY A 209 2.30 -22.21 -25.58
C GLY A 209 2.68 -21.09 -26.55
N ASN A 210 1.89 -20.01 -26.60
CA ASN A 210 2.05 -18.93 -27.58
C ASN A 210 3.34 -18.12 -27.30
N THR A 211 4.42 -18.46 -28.00
CA THR A 211 5.79 -18.02 -27.68
C THR A 211 6.35 -17.16 -28.80
N LEU A 212 6.79 -15.93 -28.48
CA LEU A 212 7.60 -15.11 -29.39
C LEU A 212 9.08 -15.31 -29.05
N LEU A 213 9.88 -15.63 -30.05
CA LEU A 213 11.33 -15.70 -29.96
C LEU A 213 11.90 -14.49 -30.70
N ALA A 214 12.59 -13.60 -29.97
CA ALA A 214 13.23 -12.40 -30.51
C ALA A 214 14.69 -12.33 -30.05
#